data_AF-A0A1Q5HH75-F1
#
_entry.id   AF-A0A1Q5HH75-F1
#
_cell.length_a   1.000
_cell.length_b   1.000
_cell.length_c   1.000
_cell.angle_alpha   90.00
_cell.angle_beta   90.00
_cell.angle_gamma   90.00
#
_symmetry.space_group_name_H-M   'P 1'
#
loop_
_entity.id
_entity.type
_entity.pdbx_description
1 polymer ?
#
loop_
_entity_poly.entity_id
_entity_poly.type
_entity_poly.pdbx_seq_one_letter_code
_entity_poly.pdbx_strand_id
1 'polypeptide(L)'
;MHELPAGVLWGADGATPAQCAEMLDGLDEFARTCARLGLDDHTGFIEECRWHFDHYPHYLSRRRHVADYPTYIRNRRGPMRVSSPPTPDWLRRR
;
A
#
# COMPACT_ATOMS: atom_id res chain seq x y z
N MET A 1 -13.37 1.22 0.07
CA MET A 1 -12.47 1.21 1.23
C MET A 1 -13.06 2.09 2.31
N HIS A 2 -13.84 1.69 3.33
CA HIS A 2 -14.37 0.40 3.79
C HIS A 2 -13.85 -0.81 3.02
N GLU A 3 -12.97 -1.55 3.72
CA GLU A 3 -12.30 -2.77 3.28
C GLU A 3 -11.03 -2.54 2.45
N LEU A 4 -9.94 -2.14 3.13
CA LEU A 4 -8.73 -2.96 3.00
C LEU A 4 -9.16 -4.36 3.45
N PRO A 5 -8.84 -5.45 2.74
CA PRO A 5 -9.27 -6.78 3.15
C PRO A 5 -8.87 -6.93 4.61
N ALA A 6 -9.85 -7.17 5.48
CA ALA A 6 -9.59 -7.49 6.87
C ALA A 6 -8.61 -8.67 6.86
N GLY A 7 -7.33 -8.39 7.09
CA GLY A 7 -6.37 -9.40 7.45
C GLY A 7 -6.10 -10.55 6.49
N VAL A 8 -6.01 -10.35 5.17
CA VAL A 8 -5.65 -11.48 4.29
C VAL A 8 -4.25 -12.04 4.60
N LEU A 9 -3.34 -11.22 5.14
CA LEU A 9 -2.06 -11.71 5.66
C LEU A 9 -2.02 -11.78 7.19
N TRP A 10 -2.51 -10.75 7.91
CA TRP A 10 -2.18 -10.59 9.34
C TRP A 10 -3.35 -10.24 10.28
N GLY A 11 -4.61 -10.25 9.82
CA GLY A 11 -5.74 -9.75 10.63
C GLY A 11 -5.96 -8.23 10.53
N ALA A 12 -7.05 -7.74 11.13
CA ALA A 12 -7.28 -6.30 11.30
C ALA A 12 -6.21 -5.72 12.25
N ASP A 13 -5.52 -4.66 11.81
CA ASP A 13 -4.34 -4.08 12.47
C ASP A 13 -3.09 -4.97 12.56
N GLY A 14 -2.98 -5.97 11.67
CA GLY A 14 -2.04 -7.07 11.82
C GLY A 14 -0.59 -6.85 11.43
N ALA A 15 -0.29 -5.87 10.58
CA ALA A 15 1.06 -5.72 10.05
C ALA A 15 1.99 -5.09 11.10
N THR A 16 3.03 -5.82 11.51
CA THR A 16 4.13 -5.30 12.32
C THR A 16 5.04 -4.38 11.50
N PRO A 17 5.87 -3.53 12.13
CA PRO A 17 6.89 -2.75 11.41
C PRO A 17 7.81 -3.60 10.52
N ALA A 18 8.18 -4.80 10.97
CA ALA A 18 9.00 -5.72 10.19
C ALA A 18 8.27 -6.21 8.93
N GLN A 19 6.98 -6.54 9.05
CA GLN A 19 6.15 -6.94 7.90
C GLN A 19 5.91 -5.76 6.94
N CYS A 20 5.82 -4.52 7.43
CA CYS A 20 5.77 -3.35 6.55
C CYS A 20 7.07 -3.19 5.75
N ALA A 21 8.23 -3.47 6.36
CA ALA A 21 9.52 -3.46 5.65
C ALA A 21 9.58 -4.56 4.58
N GLU A 22 9.15 -5.79 4.91
CA GLU A 22 9.06 -6.89 3.94
C GLU A 22 8.17 -6.53 2.73
N MET A 23 7.03 -5.89 2.99
CA MET A 23 6.13 -5.43 1.92
C MET A 23 6.75 -4.30 1.07
N LEU A 24 7.57 -3.42 1.66
CA LEU A 24 8.34 -2.41 0.91
C LEU A 24 9.37 -3.07 0.00
N ASP A 25 10.10 -4.07 0.48
CA ASP A 25 11.08 -4.81 -0.32
C ASP A 25 10.42 -5.51 -1.52
N GLY A 26 9.28 -6.17 -1.29
CA GLY A 26 8.49 -6.78 -2.36
C GLY A 26 7.93 -5.75 -3.34
N LEU A 27 7.50 -4.59 -2.86
CA LEU A 27 7.03 -3.49 -3.71
C LEU A 27 8.16 -2.92 -4.57
N ASP A 28 9.38 -2.83 -4.03
CA ASP A 28 10.55 -2.40 -4.78
C ASP A 28 10.95 -3.41 -5.86
N GLU A 29 10.83 -4.71 -5.60
CA GLU A 29 11.01 -5.74 -6.61
C GLU A 29 9.94 -5.66 -7.72
N PHE A 30 8.68 -5.46 -7.33
CA PHE A 30 7.59 -5.24 -8.26
C PHE A 30 7.83 -4.01 -9.15
N ALA A 31 8.24 -2.89 -8.55
CA ALA A 31 8.55 -1.66 -9.28
C ALA A 31 9.70 -1.85 -10.29
N ARG A 32 10.78 -2.55 -9.89
CA ARG A 32 11.88 -2.92 -10.81
C ARG A 32 11.38 -3.79 -11.97
N THR A 33 10.46 -4.71 -11.71
CA THR A 33 9.87 -5.56 -12.74
C THR A 33 9.00 -4.77 -13.71
N CYS A 34 8.14 -3.87 -13.21
CA CYS A 34 7.35 -2.97 -14.04
C CYS A 34 8.24 -2.11 -14.95
N ALA A 35 9.29 -1.50 -14.40
CA ALA A 35 10.24 -0.70 -15.17
C ALA A 35 10.92 -1.53 -16.28
N ARG A 36 11.34 -2.76 -15.98
CA ARG A 36 11.94 -3.68 -16.97
C ARG A 36 10.97 -4.07 -18.08
N LEU A 37 9.66 -4.09 -17.81
CA LEU A 37 8.61 -4.43 -18.75
C LEU A 37 7.99 -3.21 -19.46
N GLY A 38 8.42 -1.99 -19.12
CA GLY A 38 7.85 -0.74 -19.65
C GLY A 38 6.41 -0.48 -19.19
N LEU A 39 6.04 -0.94 -17.98
CA LEU A 39 4.71 -0.79 -17.39
C LEU A 39 4.62 0.49 -16.53
N ASP A 40 4.76 1.65 -17.18
CA ASP A 40 4.81 2.97 -16.51
C ASP A 40 3.48 3.37 -15.87
N ASP A 41 2.37 2.78 -16.33
CA ASP A 41 1.01 3.00 -15.82
C ASP A 41 0.80 2.48 -14.38
N HIS A 42 1.71 1.65 -13.87
CA HIS A 42 1.67 1.13 -12.50
C HIS A 42 2.21 2.11 -11.45
N THR A 43 2.81 3.23 -11.87
CA THR A 43 3.49 4.19 -10.98
C THR A 43 2.58 4.68 -9.85
N GLY A 44 1.34 5.09 -10.16
CA GLY A 44 0.41 5.59 -9.14
C GLY A 44 0.08 4.54 -8.07
N PHE A 45 -0.18 3.30 -8.49
CA PHE A 45 -0.42 2.18 -7.56
C PHE A 45 0.78 1.92 -6.66
N ILE A 46 1.99 1.95 -7.21
CA ILE A 46 3.24 1.73 -6.48
C ILE A 46 3.44 2.85 -5.44
N GLU A 47 3.25 4.10 -5.81
CA GLU A 47 3.42 5.24 -4.91
C GLU A 47 2.41 5.22 -3.76
N GLU A 48 1.14 4.89 -4.04
CA GLU A 48 0.09 4.76 -3.02
C GLU A 48 0.42 3.62 -2.04
N CYS A 49 0.86 2.46 -2.53
CA CYS A 49 1.31 1.35 -1.68
C CYS A 49 2.51 1.76 -0.81
N ARG A 50 3.52 2.38 -1.42
CA ARG A 50 4.74 2.81 -0.72
C ARG A 50 4.42 3.78 0.40
N TRP A 51 3.52 4.74 0.16
CA TRP A 51 3.07 5.67 1.19
C TRP A 51 2.51 4.92 2.41
N HIS A 52 1.64 3.94 2.20
CA HIS A 52 1.05 3.19 3.31
C HIS A 52 2.07 2.34 4.07
N PHE A 53 2.95 1.61 3.38
CA PHE A 53 3.93 0.76 4.07
C PHE A 53 4.96 1.57 4.86
N ASP A 54 5.32 2.77 4.39
CA ASP A 54 6.19 3.69 5.10
C ASP A 54 5.49 4.33 6.33
N HIS A 55 4.20 4.66 6.20
CA HIS A 55 3.49 5.43 7.22
C HIS A 55 2.77 4.60 8.28
N TYR A 56 2.44 3.34 7.99
CA TYR A 56 1.73 2.47 8.92
C TYR A 56 2.53 2.16 10.20
N PRO A 57 3.85 1.87 10.15
CA PRO A 57 4.67 1.70 11.36
C PRO A 57 4.65 2.94 12.26
N HIS A 58 4.67 4.13 11.65
CA HIS A 58 4.58 5.39 12.39
C HIS A 58 3.24 5.54 13.10
N TYR A 59 2.14 5.22 12.41
CA TYR A 59 0.82 5.16 13.02
C TYR A 59 0.77 4.19 14.21
N LEU A 60 1.30 2.97 14.06
CA LEU A 60 1.32 1.97 15.13
C LEU A 60 2.07 2.47 16.38
N SER A 61 3.22 3.14 16.19
CA SER A 61 3.98 3.73 17.29
C SER A 61 3.22 4.82 18.07
N ARG A 62 2.22 5.45 17.45
CA ARG A 62 1.44 6.57 18.00
C ARG A 62 -0.02 6.24 18.24
N ARG A 63 -0.43 4.98 18.15
CA ARG A 63 -1.84 4.54 18.22
C ARG A 63 -2.56 5.00 19.49
N ARG A 64 -1.83 5.23 20.59
CA ARG A 64 -2.38 5.79 21.85
C ARG A 64 -2.85 7.25 21.76
N HIS A 65 -2.39 7.99 20.74
CA HIS A 65 -2.63 9.43 20.59
C HIS A 65 -3.36 9.79 19.28
N VAL A 66 -3.73 8.79 18.48
CA VAL A 66 -4.41 8.97 17.20
C VAL A 66 -5.64 8.08 17.18
N ALA A 67 -6.81 8.69 16.90
CA ALA A 67 -8.10 8.01 17.01
C ALA A 67 -8.20 6.74 16.15
N ASP A 68 -7.86 6.85 14.87
CA ASP A 68 -7.87 5.74 13.92
C ASP A 68 -6.94 6.01 12.72
N TYR A 69 -6.66 4.97 11.94
CA TYR A 69 -5.78 5.07 10.77
C TYR A 69 -6.36 5.96 9.65
N PRO A 70 -7.66 5.92 9.31
CA PRO A 70 -8.24 6.87 8.36
C PRO A 70 -8.00 8.34 8.73
N THR A 71 -8.12 8.70 10.01
CA THR A 71 -7.84 10.04 10.51
C THR A 71 -6.36 10.37 10.41
N TYR A 72 -5.49 9.41 10.74
CA TYR A 72 -4.04 9.53 10.55
C TYR A 72 -3.67 9.88 9.10
N ILE A 73 -4.29 9.18 8.12
CA ILE A 73 -4.08 9.39 6.68
C ILE A 73 -4.52 10.79 6.27
N ARG A 74 -5.75 11.19 6.64
CA ARG A 74 -6.29 12.52 6.30
C ARG A 74 -5.41 13.65 6.80
N ASN A 75 -4.93 13.55 8.05
CA ASN A 75 -4.07 14.56 8.66
C ASN A 75 -2.74 14.75 7.91
N ARG A 76 -2.30 13.74 7.15
CA ARG A 76 -1.07 13.78 6.34
C ARG A 76 -1.32 13.92 4.85
N ARG A 77 -2.59 14.13 4.44
CA ARG A 77 -3.00 14.20 3.03
C ARG A 77 -2.56 12.97 2.23
N GLY A 78 -2.55 11.81 2.88
CA GLY A 78 -2.20 10.53 2.25
C GLY A 78 -3.35 9.96 1.41
N PRO A 79 -3.07 8.93 0.59
CA PRO A 79 -4.09 8.22 -0.16
C PRO A 79 -5.05 7.51 0.80
N MET A 80 -6.33 7.88 0.75
CA MET A 80 -7.38 7.21 1.53
C MET A 80 -7.66 5.79 1.03
N ARG A 81 -7.29 5.54 -0.23
CA ARG A 81 -7.48 4.28 -0.94
C ARG A 81 -6.29 4.07 -1.87
N VAL A 82 -5.87 2.82 -1.99
CA VAL A 82 -4.98 2.36 -3.06
C VAL A 82 -5.84 2.01 -4.28
N SER A 83 -5.54 2.62 -5.40
CA SER A 83 -6.15 2.34 -6.70
C SER A 83 -5.80 0.91 -7.14
N SER A 84 -6.67 0.24 -7.88
CA SER A 84 -6.27 -1.05 -8.46
C SER A 84 -5.15 -0.83 -9.48
N PRO A 85 -4.12 -1.71 -9.55
CA PRO A 85 -3.14 -1.63 -10.62
C PRO A 85 -3.85 -1.76 -11.97
N PRO A 86 -3.43 -1.01 -12.99
CA PRO A 86 -4.02 -1.10 -14.32
C PRO A 86 -3.86 -2.52 -14.87
N THR A 87 -4.92 -3.06 -15.46
CA THR A 87 -4.84 -4.36 -16.12
C THR A 87 -4.10 -4.20 -17.45
N PRO A 88 -2.98 -4.92 -17.66
CA PRO A 88 -2.23 -4.84 -18.91
C PRO A 88 -3.09 -5.20 -20.12
N ASP A 89 -2.87 -4.55 -21.25
CA ASP A 89 -3.68 -4.74 -22.47
C ASP A 89 -3.70 -6.19 -22.97
N TRP A 90 -2.64 -6.97 -22.72
CA TRP A 90 -2.58 -8.38 -23.09
C TRP A 90 -3.49 -9.29 -22.24
N LEU A 91 -3.89 -8.86 -21.04
CA LEU A 91 -4.90 -9.53 -20.21
C LEU A 91 -6.33 -9.16 -20.63
N ARG A 92 -6.53 -8.02 -21.31
CA ARG A 92 -7.85 -7.54 -21.77
C ARG A 92 -8.32 -8.22 -23.07
N ARG A 93 -7.43 -8.89 -23.80
CA ARG A 93 -7.71 -9.51 -25.12
C ARG A 93 -8.18 -10.98 -25.04
N ARG A 94 -8.84 -11.39 -23.95
CA ARG A 94 -9.32 -12.77 -23.77
C ARG A 94 -10.83 -12.84 -23.67
#